data_AF-A0A9W8G419-F1
#
_entry.id   AF-A0A9W8G419-F1
#
_cell.length_a   1.000
_cell.length_b   1.000
_cell.length_c   1.000
_cell.angle_alpha   90.00
_cell.angle_beta   90.00
_cell.angle_gamma   90.00
#
_symmetry.space_group_name_H-M   'P 1'
#
loop_
_entity.id
_entity.type
_entity.pdbx_description
1 polymer ?
#
loop_
_entity_poly.entity_id
_entity_poly.type
_entity_poly.pdbx_seq_one_letter_code
_entity_poly.pdbx_strand_id
1 'polypeptide(L)'
;MVLKPIKRSIVPSPLEDQRGFDDFVTQYLNKCDDLISYTRRYPVVRENGRVRVQRQNRNPHEDHRWLRRDVATEASYDELKSVLFVNRADHQPRWMPQMASCERIEPIVPGLCEVFRLSFRSSGLKAKRDYCQLVVKREFLGEHARPKPRLFTPSASMASLALQSSVNLAEPTSPTGDSRFAGLGSTERSSEDNSVPVRPIRRFQVVTIPMLHSSCTPQRGHVRAFFESYEEVREYPDGHVEWTCIHHSDFAGWVPSVLADHSIATAFPKEADALLDYVLRARPA
;
A
#
# COMPACT_ATOMS: atom_id res chain seq x y z
N MET A 1 -9.98 -13.99 -7.84
CA MET A 1 -9.19 -14.18 -6.60
C MET A 1 -9.85 -13.33 -5.54
N VAL A 2 -10.10 -13.88 -4.35
CA VAL A 2 -10.61 -13.12 -3.21
C VAL A 2 -9.45 -13.01 -2.23
N LEU A 3 -8.79 -11.86 -2.18
CA LEU A 3 -7.87 -11.60 -1.05
C LEU A 3 -8.76 -11.65 0.19
N LYS A 4 -8.58 -12.65 1.07
CA LYS A 4 -9.34 -12.70 2.31
C LYS A 4 -9.14 -11.35 3.00
N PRO A 5 -10.23 -10.62 3.34
CA PRO A 5 -10.10 -9.42 4.13
C PRO A 5 -9.31 -9.81 5.36
N ILE A 6 -8.14 -9.21 5.56
CA ILE A 6 -7.52 -9.24 6.87
C ILE A 6 -8.60 -8.62 7.75
N LYS A 7 -9.19 -9.45 8.63
CA LYS A 7 -10.22 -8.97 9.54
C LYS A 7 -9.61 -7.71 10.15
N ARG A 8 -10.35 -6.60 10.17
CA ARG A 8 -9.92 -5.34 10.81
C ARG A 8 -9.69 -5.51 12.33
N SER A 9 -9.65 -6.76 12.81
CA SER A 9 -9.35 -7.22 14.14
C SER A 9 -8.01 -6.67 14.58
N ILE A 10 -8.05 -6.11 15.78
CA ILE A 10 -7.00 -6.03 16.79
C ILE A 10 -5.64 -6.45 16.21
N VAL A 11 -4.87 -5.45 15.76
CA VAL A 11 -3.44 -5.65 15.52
C VAL A 11 -2.86 -6.14 16.85
N PRO A 12 -2.13 -7.28 16.88
CA PRO A 12 -1.55 -7.78 18.11
C PRO A 12 -0.73 -6.68 18.77
N SER A 13 -0.90 -6.47 20.08
CA SER A 13 -0.03 -5.54 20.78
C SER A 13 1.37 -6.14 20.82
N PRO A 14 2.41 -5.44 20.33
CA PRO A 14 3.79 -5.94 20.41
C PRO A 14 4.24 -6.18 21.86
N LEU A 15 3.63 -5.45 22.82
CA LEU A 15 3.89 -5.62 24.26
C LEU A 15 3.28 -6.92 24.82
N GLU A 16 2.20 -7.41 24.22
CA GLU A 16 1.49 -8.62 24.67
C GLU A 16 1.94 -9.87 23.90
N ASP A 17 2.17 -9.73 22.59
CA ASP A 17 2.56 -10.80 21.67
C ASP A 17 3.42 -10.26 20.53
N GLN A 18 4.72 -10.08 20.81
CA GLN A 18 5.70 -9.61 19.83
C GLN A 18 5.75 -10.52 18.58
N ARG A 19 5.70 -11.84 18.76
CA ARG A 19 5.79 -12.79 17.65
C ARG A 19 4.57 -12.69 16.74
N GLY A 20 3.37 -12.67 17.31
CA GLY A 20 2.14 -12.49 16.55
C GLY A 20 2.09 -11.15 15.82
N PHE A 21 2.63 -10.09 16.43
CA PHE A 21 2.79 -8.79 15.77
C PHE A 21 3.75 -8.84 14.58
N ASP A 22 4.93 -9.45 14.75
CA ASP A 22 5.92 -9.58 13.68
C ASP A 22 5.41 -10.43 12.51
N ASP A 23 4.69 -11.51 12.81
CA ASP A 23 4.02 -12.36 11.83
C ASP A 23 2.92 -11.57 11.09
N PHE A 24 2.12 -10.79 11.81
CA PHE A 24 1.11 -9.91 11.22
C PHE A 24 1.72 -8.89 10.24
N VAL A 25 2.75 -8.16 10.67
CA VAL A 25 3.43 -7.16 9.84
C VAL A 25 4.03 -7.84 8.61
N THR A 26 4.70 -8.98 8.79
CA THR A 26 5.31 -9.74 7.69
C THR A 26 4.27 -10.22 6.67
N GLN A 27 3.15 -10.78 7.13
CA GLN A 27 2.05 -11.19 6.26
C GLN A 27 1.47 -10.01 5.47
N TYR A 28 1.30 -8.86 6.12
CA TYR A 28 0.76 -7.67 5.47
C TYR A 28 1.73 -7.11 4.41
N LEU A 29 3.02 -7.03 4.73
CA LEU A 29 4.06 -6.64 3.77
C LEU A 29 4.11 -7.59 2.56
N ASN A 30 3.97 -8.90 2.79
CA ASN A 30 3.88 -9.89 1.72
C ASN A 30 2.65 -9.68 0.83
N LYS A 31 1.47 -9.40 1.42
CA LYS A 31 0.25 -9.03 0.68
C LYS A 31 0.48 -7.79 -0.18
N CYS A 32 1.17 -6.78 0.34
CA CYS A 32 1.50 -5.56 -0.40
C CYS A 32 2.39 -5.83 -1.62
N ASP A 33 3.45 -6.63 -1.45
CA ASP A 33 4.34 -7.01 -2.56
C ASP A 33 3.58 -7.78 -3.67
N ASP A 34 2.67 -8.67 -3.28
CA ASP A 34 1.79 -9.39 -4.20
C ASP A 34 0.82 -8.42 -4.93
N LEU A 35 0.23 -7.47 -4.20
CA LEU A 35 -0.64 -6.43 -4.75
C LEU A 35 0.08 -5.56 -5.79
N ILE A 36 1.31 -5.10 -5.54
CA ILE A 36 2.06 -4.32 -6.54
C ILE A 36 2.26 -5.09 -7.83
N SER A 37 2.52 -6.39 -7.73
CA SER A 37 2.74 -7.23 -8.90
C SER A 37 1.45 -7.44 -9.68
N TYR A 38 0.34 -7.70 -8.97
CA TYR A 38 -0.97 -7.98 -9.56
C TYR A 38 -1.62 -6.73 -10.19
N THR A 39 -1.55 -5.59 -9.50
CA THR A 39 -2.25 -4.35 -9.88
C THR A 39 -1.70 -3.71 -11.15
N ARG A 40 -0.50 -4.09 -11.64
CA ARG A 40 0.03 -3.65 -12.95
C ARG A 40 -0.90 -3.99 -14.11
N ARG A 41 -1.74 -5.02 -13.94
CA ARG A 41 -2.69 -5.50 -14.96
C ARG A 41 -4.05 -4.81 -14.91
N TYR A 42 -4.25 -3.88 -13.98
CA TYR A 42 -5.52 -3.16 -13.87
C TYR A 42 -5.73 -2.26 -15.10
N PRO A 43 -6.97 -2.13 -15.61
CA PRO A 43 -7.26 -1.18 -16.66
C PRO A 43 -6.93 0.25 -16.21
N VAL A 44 -6.33 1.01 -17.12
CA VAL A 44 -6.10 2.44 -16.96
C VAL A 44 -7.45 3.15 -17.04
N VAL A 45 -7.78 3.94 -16.01
CA VAL A 45 -9.02 4.73 -15.97
C VAL A 45 -8.76 6.22 -16.18
N ARG A 46 -7.53 6.68 -15.98
CA ARG A 46 -7.10 8.07 -16.17
C ARG A 46 -5.59 8.15 -16.36
N GLU A 47 -5.14 9.08 -17.18
CA GLU A 47 -3.72 9.35 -17.42
C GLU A 47 -3.55 10.85 -17.71
N ASN A 48 -2.59 11.53 -17.07
CA ASN A 48 -2.34 12.98 -17.24
C ASN A 48 -0.86 13.35 -17.45
N GLY A 49 -0.17 12.63 -18.35
CA GLY A 49 1.26 12.85 -18.59
C GLY A 49 2.09 12.22 -17.48
N ARG A 50 2.09 12.82 -16.27
CA ARG A 50 2.91 12.34 -15.14
C ARG A 50 2.23 11.34 -14.21
N VAL A 51 0.88 11.33 -14.12
CA VAL A 51 0.14 10.38 -13.28
C VAL A 51 -0.70 9.45 -14.15
N ARG A 52 -0.53 8.15 -13.93
CA ARG A 52 -1.37 7.09 -14.49
C ARG A 52 -2.18 6.45 -13.38
N VAL A 53 -3.50 6.43 -13.49
CA VAL A 53 -4.41 5.80 -12.52
C VAL A 53 -5.06 4.58 -13.14
N GLN A 54 -4.96 3.45 -12.44
CA GLN A 54 -5.56 2.18 -12.78
C GLN A 54 -6.56 1.76 -11.70
N ARG A 55 -7.61 1.03 -12.09
CA ARG A 55 -8.65 0.57 -11.17
C ARG A 55 -8.87 -0.92 -11.31
N GLN A 56 -9.02 -1.62 -10.19
CA GLN A 56 -9.42 -3.03 -10.21
C GLN A 56 -10.76 -3.21 -10.93
N ASN A 57 -10.87 -4.25 -11.75
CA ASN A 57 -12.16 -4.68 -12.27
C ASN A 57 -13.07 -5.09 -11.11
N ARG A 58 -14.34 -4.68 -11.16
CA ARG A 58 -15.31 -5.05 -10.11
C ARG A 58 -15.40 -6.56 -10.02
N ASN A 59 -15.03 -7.08 -8.86
CA ASN A 59 -15.31 -8.46 -8.49
C ASN A 59 -16.56 -8.43 -7.59
N PRO A 60 -17.68 -9.08 -8.00
CA PRO A 60 -18.92 -9.04 -7.23
C PRO A 60 -18.80 -9.67 -5.83
N HIS A 61 -17.72 -10.41 -5.56
CA HIS A 61 -17.43 -11.03 -4.27
C HIS A 61 -16.41 -10.26 -3.42
N GLU A 62 -15.91 -9.11 -3.90
CA GLU A 62 -14.98 -8.27 -3.14
C GLU A 62 -15.57 -6.87 -2.96
N ASP A 63 -15.70 -6.46 -1.69
CA ASP A 63 -16.08 -5.08 -1.35
C ASP A 63 -14.91 -4.10 -1.55
N HIS A 64 -13.68 -4.61 -1.66
CA HIS A 64 -12.49 -3.79 -1.83
C HIS A 64 -12.44 -3.23 -3.25
N ARG A 65 -12.33 -1.91 -3.31
CA ARG A 65 -12.12 -1.16 -4.56
C ARG A 65 -10.70 -0.62 -4.53
N TRP A 66 -9.81 -1.35 -5.18
CA TRP A 66 -8.40 -0.96 -5.27
C TRP A 66 -8.18 0.01 -6.42
N LEU A 67 -7.51 1.11 -6.11
CA LEU A 67 -6.93 2.02 -7.06
C LEU A 67 -5.42 1.91 -7.00
N ARG A 68 -4.78 2.02 -8.15
CA ARG A 68 -3.34 2.14 -8.29
C ARG A 68 -3.05 3.46 -9.00
N ARG A 69 -2.04 4.18 -8.56
CA ARG A 69 -1.41 5.24 -9.33
C ARG A 69 0.07 4.94 -9.50
N ASP A 70 0.55 5.19 -10.70
CA ASP A 70 1.98 5.26 -11.01
C ASP A 70 2.28 6.71 -11.38
N VAL A 71 3.35 7.25 -10.81
CA VAL A 71 3.74 8.65 -10.92
C VAL A 71 5.18 8.72 -11.42
N ALA A 72 5.35 9.29 -12.61
CA ALA A 72 6.64 9.73 -13.11
C ALA A 72 6.96 11.09 -12.51
N THR A 73 8.19 11.30 -12.06
CA THR A 73 8.55 12.50 -11.31
C THR A 73 9.99 12.91 -11.53
N GLU A 74 10.22 14.22 -11.48
CA GLU A 74 11.56 14.83 -11.46
C GLU A 74 12.08 14.99 -10.02
N ALA A 75 11.26 14.68 -9.01
CA ALA A 75 11.66 14.64 -7.62
C ALA A 75 12.69 13.52 -7.41
N SER A 76 13.77 13.83 -6.69
CA SER A 76 14.77 12.81 -6.36
C SER A 76 14.23 11.81 -5.34
N TYR A 77 14.87 10.65 -5.26
CA TYR A 77 14.53 9.63 -4.27
C TYR A 77 14.56 10.18 -2.84
N ASP A 78 15.62 10.94 -2.51
CA ASP A 78 15.84 11.47 -1.17
C ASP A 78 14.85 12.58 -0.81
N GLU A 79 14.44 13.39 -1.80
CA GLU A 79 13.36 14.37 -1.64
C GLU A 79 12.03 13.70 -1.30
N LEU A 80 11.61 12.70 -2.06
CA LEU A 80 10.39 11.94 -1.78
C LEU A 80 10.48 11.21 -0.44
N LYS A 81 11.64 10.62 -0.12
CA LYS A 81 11.88 9.93 1.15
C LYS A 81 11.72 10.87 2.34
N SER A 82 12.25 12.09 2.26
CA SER A 82 12.13 13.07 3.35
C SER A 82 10.67 13.38 3.70
N VAL A 83 9.81 13.49 2.68
CA VAL A 83 8.39 13.85 2.82
C VAL A 83 7.49 12.65 3.12
N LEU A 84 7.69 11.52 2.45
CA LEU A 84 6.79 10.35 2.56
C LEU A 84 7.20 9.38 3.67
N PHE A 85 8.50 9.26 3.95
CA PHE A 85 9.06 8.22 4.81
C PHE A 85 9.47 8.77 6.18
N VAL A 86 10.31 9.81 6.22
CA VAL A 86 10.94 10.29 7.46
C VAL A 86 9.96 11.12 8.29
N ASN A 87 9.55 12.30 7.83
CA ASN A 87 8.75 13.26 8.60
C ASN A 87 7.31 13.37 8.09
N ARG A 88 6.70 12.22 7.75
CA ARG A 88 5.38 12.17 7.09
C ARG A 88 4.33 13.02 7.81
N ALA A 89 4.27 12.96 9.13
CA ALA A 89 3.25 13.69 9.91
C ALA A 89 3.35 15.22 9.79
N ASP A 90 4.58 15.74 9.71
CA ASP A 90 4.81 17.19 9.61
C ASP A 90 4.51 17.72 8.20
N HIS A 91 4.70 16.88 7.19
CA HIS A 91 4.52 17.25 5.79
C HIS A 91 3.10 17.00 5.26
N GLN A 92 2.46 15.89 5.65
CA GLN A 92 1.21 15.43 5.03
C GLN A 92 0.08 16.47 5.07
N PRO A 93 -0.20 17.15 6.20
CA PRO A 93 -1.22 18.21 6.23
C PRO A 93 -0.90 19.43 5.37
N ARG A 94 0.38 19.67 5.03
CA ARG A 94 0.82 20.84 4.25
C ARG A 94 0.51 20.71 2.77
N TRP A 95 0.62 19.50 2.21
CA TRP A 95 0.35 19.23 0.80
C TRP A 95 -1.00 18.57 0.54
N MET A 96 -1.71 18.15 1.58
CA MET A 96 -3.05 17.56 1.50
C MET A 96 -4.09 18.47 2.16
N PRO A 97 -4.69 19.45 1.44
CA PRO A 97 -5.55 20.49 2.04
C PRO A 97 -6.78 19.97 2.79
N GLN A 98 -7.27 18.78 2.43
CA GLN A 98 -8.38 18.10 3.08
C GLN A 98 -7.99 17.51 4.44
N MET A 99 -6.71 17.27 4.70
CA MET A 99 -6.22 16.76 5.98
C MET A 99 -6.19 17.90 7.00
N ALA A 100 -6.93 17.73 8.10
CA ALA A 100 -6.94 18.66 9.22
C ALA A 100 -5.72 18.46 10.13
N SER A 101 -5.36 17.21 10.41
CA SER A 101 -4.22 16.85 11.26
C SER A 101 -3.71 15.46 10.96
N CYS A 102 -2.41 15.25 11.18
CA CYS A 102 -1.73 13.96 11.20
C CYS A 102 -0.96 13.87 12.51
N GLU A 103 -1.45 13.08 13.45
CA GLU A 103 -0.93 13.02 14.81
C GLU A 103 -0.35 11.63 15.08
N ARG A 104 0.91 11.57 15.51
CA ARG A 104 1.52 10.33 15.98
C ARG A 104 0.99 10.01 17.37
N ILE A 105 0.34 8.85 17.51
CA ILE A 105 -0.23 8.36 18.76
C ILE A 105 0.80 7.55 19.53
N GLU A 106 1.46 6.59 18.87
CA GLU A 106 2.39 5.68 19.52
C GLU A 106 3.50 5.23 18.56
N PRO A 107 4.78 5.36 18.94
CA PRO A 107 5.88 4.80 18.18
C PRO A 107 6.21 3.38 18.64
N ILE A 108 5.61 2.36 18.01
CA ILE A 108 5.90 0.93 18.31
C ILE A 108 7.38 0.63 18.05
N VAL A 109 7.85 0.98 16.86
CA VAL A 109 9.28 1.04 16.51
C VAL A 109 9.53 2.44 15.95
N PRO A 110 10.17 3.35 16.71
CA PRO A 110 10.34 4.75 16.31
C PRO A 110 10.88 4.89 14.88
N GLY A 111 10.15 5.64 14.05
CA GLY A 111 10.52 5.90 12.66
C GLY A 111 10.27 4.75 11.66
N LEU A 112 9.90 3.55 12.11
CA LEU A 112 9.64 2.39 11.24
C LEU A 112 8.22 1.83 11.36
N CYS A 113 7.66 1.81 12.56
CA CYS A 113 6.34 1.25 12.83
C CYS A 113 5.64 2.14 13.86
N GLU A 114 4.68 2.93 13.42
CA GLU A 114 4.09 3.99 14.23
C GLU A 114 2.57 4.03 14.03
N VAL A 115 1.83 4.28 15.12
CA VAL A 115 0.39 4.47 15.11
C VAL A 115 0.08 5.94 14.89
N PHE A 116 -0.77 6.25 13.93
CA PHE A 116 -1.21 7.59 13.60
C PHE A 116 -2.73 7.72 13.71
N ARG A 117 -3.14 8.92 14.12
CA ARG A 117 -4.49 9.44 13.96
C ARG A 117 -4.50 10.47 12.85
N LEU A 118 -5.29 10.22 11.82
CA LEU A 118 -5.50 11.18 10.74
C LEU A 118 -6.90 11.76 10.84
N SER A 119 -7.03 13.07 10.73
CA SER A 119 -8.33 13.74 10.72
C SER A 119 -8.49 14.54 9.43
N PHE A 120 -9.67 14.44 8.81
CA PHE A 120 -9.98 15.07 7.54
C PHE A 120 -11.17 16.01 7.67
N ARG A 121 -11.04 17.17 7.04
CA ARG A 121 -12.11 18.16 6.89
C ARG A 121 -13.21 17.57 6.01
N SER A 122 -14.45 17.95 6.30
CA SER A 122 -15.56 17.62 5.41
C SER A 122 -15.55 18.50 4.16
N SER A 123 -15.80 17.90 3.01
CA SER A 123 -16.21 18.64 1.81
C SER A 123 -17.74 18.75 1.79
N GLY A 124 -18.25 19.94 2.14
CA GLY A 124 -19.69 20.24 2.13
C GLY A 124 -20.48 19.54 3.24
N LEU A 125 -21.62 18.93 2.88
CA LEU A 125 -22.59 18.30 3.80
C LEU A 125 -22.15 16.96 4.40
N LYS A 126 -20.98 16.45 4.03
CA LYS A 126 -20.45 15.22 4.63
C LYS A 126 -19.98 15.53 6.05
N ALA A 127 -20.12 14.59 6.98
CA ALA A 127 -19.46 14.74 8.28
C ALA A 127 -17.93 14.65 8.13
N LYS A 128 -17.17 15.05 9.16
CA LYS A 128 -15.70 14.92 9.19
C LYS A 128 -15.30 13.44 9.34
N ARG A 129 -14.08 13.09 8.94
CA ARG A 129 -13.59 11.70 9.04
C ARG A 129 -12.32 11.65 9.87
N ASP A 130 -12.24 10.65 10.75
CA ASP A 130 -11.01 10.31 11.43
C ASP A 130 -10.61 8.87 11.09
N TYR A 131 -9.32 8.59 11.15
CA TYR A 131 -8.71 7.32 10.84
C TYR A 131 -7.72 6.97 11.94
N CYS A 132 -7.64 5.69 12.29
CA CYS A 132 -6.56 5.16 13.12
C CYS A 132 -5.79 4.12 12.34
N GLN A 133 -4.48 4.32 12.22
CA GLN A 133 -3.67 3.56 11.26
C GLN A 133 -2.32 3.19 11.85
N LEU A 134 -1.91 1.95 11.57
CA LEU A 134 -0.53 1.52 11.71
C LEU A 134 0.22 1.89 10.41
N VAL A 135 1.30 2.63 10.52
CA VAL A 135 2.18 2.96 9.41
C VAL A 135 3.48 2.19 9.57
N VAL A 136 3.73 1.27 8.64
CA VAL A 136 4.93 0.43 8.57
C VAL A 136 5.80 0.92 7.42
N LYS A 137 7.08 1.13 7.69
CA LYS A 137 8.07 1.69 6.77
C LYS A 137 9.23 0.72 6.63
N ARG A 138 9.72 0.55 5.41
CA ARG A 138 10.94 -0.24 5.13
C ARG A 138 11.71 0.34 3.97
N GLU A 139 13.04 0.28 4.06
CA GLU A 139 13.94 0.70 3.01
C GLU A 139 14.83 -0.45 2.58
N PHE A 140 15.15 -0.48 1.30
CA PHE A 140 15.98 -1.48 0.68
C PHE A 140 17.05 -0.80 -0.17
N LEU A 141 18.28 -1.25 -0.03
CA LEU A 141 19.45 -0.73 -0.72
C LEU A 141 20.14 -1.84 -1.52
N GLY A 142 20.73 -1.47 -2.66
CA GLY A 142 21.55 -2.37 -3.49
C GLY A 142 20.78 -3.61 -3.95
N GLU A 143 21.36 -4.78 -3.70
CA GLU A 143 20.78 -6.07 -4.10
C GLU A 143 19.39 -6.34 -3.48
N HIS A 144 19.13 -5.82 -2.28
CA HIS A 144 17.83 -5.98 -1.60
C HIS A 144 16.75 -5.04 -2.16
N ALA A 145 17.13 -4.01 -2.91
CA ALA A 145 16.18 -3.15 -3.61
C ALA A 145 15.43 -3.90 -4.71
N ARG A 146 15.93 -5.08 -5.13
CA ARG A 146 15.25 -5.93 -6.10
C ARG A 146 13.94 -6.47 -5.51
N PRO A 147 12.79 -6.19 -6.14
CA PRO A 147 11.56 -6.89 -5.80
C PRO A 147 11.81 -8.37 -6.02
N LYS A 148 11.57 -9.22 -5.01
CA LYS A 148 11.67 -10.67 -5.20
C LYS A 148 10.60 -11.05 -6.22
N PRO A 149 10.96 -11.56 -7.41
CA PRO A 149 9.96 -11.95 -8.40
C PRO A 149 9.18 -13.11 -7.82
N ARG A 150 7.98 -12.82 -7.31
CA ARG A 150 7.04 -13.86 -6.92
C ARG A 150 6.24 -14.20 -8.16
N LEU A 151 6.46 -15.42 -8.68
CA LEU A 151 5.51 -16.06 -9.57
C LEU A 151 4.21 -16.17 -8.79
N PHE A 152 3.33 -15.19 -9.01
CA PHE A 152 2.05 -15.15 -8.34
C PHE A 152 1.20 -16.30 -8.89
N THR A 153 1.17 -17.41 -8.17
CA THR A 153 0.10 -18.40 -8.31
C THR A 153 -0.90 -18.11 -7.19
N PRO A 154 -2.20 -17.95 -7.49
CA PRO A 154 -3.23 -17.79 -6.45
C PRO A 154 -3.14 -18.87 -5.35
N SER A 155 -2.62 -20.05 -5.72
CA SER A 155 -2.32 -21.18 -4.84
C SER A 155 -1.20 -20.90 -3.85
N ALA A 156 -0.12 -20.22 -4.22
CA ALA A 156 1.05 -19.98 -3.34
C ALA A 156 0.75 -19.01 -2.19
N SER A 157 -0.06 -17.97 -2.44
CA SER A 157 -0.48 -17.04 -1.38
C SER A 157 -1.46 -17.71 -0.40
N MET A 158 -2.32 -18.61 -0.88
CA MET A 158 -3.19 -19.44 -0.03
C MET A 158 -2.41 -20.53 0.70
N ALA A 159 -1.41 -21.14 0.06
CA ALA A 159 -0.56 -22.16 0.67
C ALA A 159 0.31 -21.57 1.78
N SER A 160 0.82 -20.34 1.62
CA SER A 160 1.59 -19.66 2.68
C SER A 160 0.73 -19.36 3.91
N LEU A 161 -0.54 -18.99 3.72
CA LEU A 161 -1.50 -18.81 4.82
C LEU A 161 -1.94 -20.15 5.44
N ALA A 162 -2.16 -21.18 4.63
CA ALA A 162 -2.59 -22.50 5.09
C ALA A 162 -1.48 -23.23 5.86
N LEU A 163 -0.24 -23.20 5.36
CA LEU A 163 0.92 -23.81 6.00
C LEU A 163 1.21 -23.21 7.37
N GLN A 164 0.96 -21.90 7.57
CA GLN A 164 1.14 -21.27 8.88
C GLN A 164 0.01 -21.62 9.86
N SER A 165 -1.22 -21.83 9.38
CA SER A 165 -2.32 -22.29 10.23
C SER A 165 -2.16 -23.75 10.70
N SER A 166 -1.31 -24.54 10.05
CA SER A 166 -1.04 -25.94 10.42
C SER A 166 0.18 -26.14 11.34
N VAL A 167 0.94 -25.10 11.70
CA VAL A 167 2.17 -25.27 12.52
C VAL A 167 1.88 -25.61 14.00
N ASN A 168 0.61 -25.65 14.44
CA ASN A 168 0.27 -26.02 15.82
C ASN A 168 -0.35 -27.41 16.01
N LEU A 169 -0.45 -28.27 14.98
CA LEU A 169 -0.90 -29.64 15.18
C LEU A 169 -0.12 -30.65 14.30
N ALA A 170 0.76 -31.40 14.97
CA ALA A 170 1.34 -32.69 14.57
C ALA A 170 2.31 -32.73 13.37
N GLU A 171 3.45 -33.39 13.60
CA GLU A 171 4.28 -34.00 12.55
C GLU A 171 3.45 -35.03 11.76
N PRO A 172 3.62 -35.08 10.43
CA PRO A 172 3.74 -36.41 9.84
C PRO A 172 4.80 -36.52 8.74
N THR A 173 5.38 -37.71 8.77
CA THR A 173 6.18 -38.43 7.79
C THR A 173 5.74 -38.24 6.33
N SER A 174 6.74 -38.05 5.46
CA SER A 174 6.69 -38.04 3.99
C SER A 174 6.05 -39.30 3.37
N PRO A 175 5.47 -39.16 2.16
CA PRO A 175 6.09 -39.83 1.02
C PRO A 175 6.12 -39.04 -0.30
N THR A 176 7.12 -39.40 -1.09
CA THR A 176 7.42 -39.09 -2.49
C THR A 176 6.27 -39.36 -3.46
N GLY A 177 6.00 -38.39 -4.35
CA GLY A 177 5.11 -38.56 -5.50
C GLY A 177 5.46 -37.60 -6.63
N ASP A 178 6.01 -38.14 -7.72
CA ASP A 178 6.31 -37.47 -8.97
C ASP A 178 5.04 -36.87 -9.61
N SER A 179 5.05 -35.57 -9.91
CA SER A 179 4.04 -34.94 -10.75
C SER A 179 4.71 -34.16 -11.89
N ARG A 180 4.69 -34.78 -13.07
CA ARG A 180 4.96 -34.13 -14.36
C ARG A 180 3.72 -33.34 -14.77
N PHE A 181 3.78 -32.01 -14.77
CA PHE A 181 2.77 -31.19 -15.41
C PHE A 181 3.37 -30.48 -16.62
N ALA A 182 2.85 -30.84 -17.79
CA ALA A 182 3.27 -30.38 -19.10
C ALA A 182 2.53 -29.09 -19.51
N GLY A 183 3.30 -28.15 -20.05
CA GLY A 183 2.98 -27.30 -21.21
C GLY A 183 1.65 -26.57 -21.26
N LEU A 184 1.68 -25.26 -21.02
CA LEU A 184 0.70 -24.33 -21.59
C LEU A 184 1.42 -23.16 -22.28
N GLY A 185 1.03 -22.98 -23.55
CA GLY A 185 1.61 -22.12 -24.57
C GLY A 185 2.00 -20.71 -24.13
N SER A 186 3.28 -20.42 -24.29
CA SER A 186 3.83 -19.08 -24.42
C SER A 186 3.33 -18.47 -25.73
N THR A 187 2.39 -17.53 -25.61
CA THR A 187 2.01 -16.63 -26.70
C THR A 187 3.24 -15.85 -27.14
N GLU A 188 3.68 -16.08 -28.38
CA GLU A 188 4.79 -15.38 -29.02
C GLU A 188 4.48 -13.89 -29.05
N ARG A 189 5.12 -13.14 -28.15
CA ARG A 189 5.25 -11.69 -28.29
C ARG A 189 6.46 -11.44 -29.15
N SER A 190 6.22 -10.65 -30.19
CA SER A 190 7.20 -10.01 -31.05
C SER A 190 8.46 -9.62 -30.30
N SER A 191 9.59 -9.89 -30.93
CA SER A 191 10.96 -9.54 -30.59
C SER A 191 11.14 -8.06 -30.24
N GLU A 192 10.74 -7.70 -29.03
CA GLU A 192 11.09 -6.46 -28.36
C GLU A 192 12.39 -6.69 -27.59
N ASP A 193 13.43 -6.01 -28.05
CA ASP A 193 14.69 -5.67 -27.37
C ASP A 193 15.00 -6.47 -26.08
N ASN A 194 15.91 -7.44 -26.20
CA ASN A 194 16.39 -8.33 -25.12
C ASN A 194 17.18 -7.59 -24.01
N SER A 195 16.99 -6.27 -23.86
CA SER A 195 17.58 -5.48 -22.81
C SER A 195 17.18 -6.06 -21.46
N VAL A 196 18.20 -6.43 -20.67
CA VAL A 196 18.00 -6.92 -19.31
C VAL A 196 17.21 -5.85 -18.56
N PRO A 197 16.05 -6.17 -17.95
CA PRO A 197 15.21 -5.17 -17.30
C PRO A 197 16.04 -4.41 -16.25
N VAL A 198 16.13 -3.10 -16.42
CA VAL A 198 16.88 -2.21 -15.53
C VAL A 198 16.31 -2.35 -14.12
N ARG A 199 17.20 -2.54 -13.15
CA ARG A 199 16.81 -2.88 -11.77
C ARG A 199 16.95 -1.67 -10.87
N PRO A 200 16.05 -1.46 -9.90
CA PRO A 200 16.19 -0.37 -8.95
C PRO A 200 17.41 -0.59 -8.06
N ILE A 201 18.11 0.50 -7.74
CA ILE A 201 19.29 0.54 -6.84
C ILE A 201 18.90 0.86 -5.39
N ARG A 202 17.81 1.60 -5.20
CA ARG A 202 17.21 1.90 -3.90
C ARG A 202 15.69 1.86 -4.03
N ARG A 203 15.02 1.46 -2.96
CA ARG A 203 13.57 1.63 -2.83
C ARG A 203 13.15 1.74 -1.38
N PHE A 204 12.11 2.52 -1.11
CA PHE A 204 11.43 2.50 0.18
C PHE A 204 9.95 2.22 -0.01
N GLN A 205 9.33 1.73 1.06
CA GLN A 205 7.92 1.45 1.12
C GLN A 205 7.30 2.04 2.38
N VAL A 206 6.07 2.52 2.24
CA VAL A 206 5.21 2.98 3.33
C VAL A 206 3.87 2.26 3.19
N VAL A 207 3.55 1.42 4.17
CA VAL A 207 2.30 0.65 4.23
C VAL A 207 1.45 1.22 5.35
N THR A 208 0.24 1.62 5.01
CA THR A 208 -0.73 2.17 5.95
C THR A 208 -1.86 1.16 6.13
N ILE A 209 -2.05 0.71 7.36
CA ILE A 209 -2.96 -0.37 7.73
C ILE A 209 -4.03 0.17 8.68
N PRO A 210 -5.33 0.04 8.39
CA PRO A 210 -6.37 0.44 9.32
C PRO A 210 -6.31 -0.46 10.57
N MET A 211 -6.37 0.13 11.76
CA MET A 211 -6.30 -0.62 13.02
C MET A 211 -7.25 -0.07 14.10
N LEU A 212 -7.49 -0.89 15.12
CA LEU A 212 -8.07 -0.47 16.39
C LEU A 212 -6.94 -0.30 17.40
N HIS A 213 -6.95 0.80 18.15
CA HIS A 213 -5.91 1.11 19.12
C HIS A 213 -6.53 1.85 20.31
N SER A 214 -6.19 1.43 21.54
CA SER A 214 -6.78 1.94 22.79
C SER A 214 -6.61 3.46 22.94
N SER A 215 -5.42 3.97 22.64
CA SER A 215 -5.11 5.42 22.69
C SER A 215 -5.62 6.24 21.49
N CYS A 216 -6.30 5.60 20.53
CA CYS A 216 -6.69 6.19 19.24
C CYS A 216 -8.21 6.13 19.05
N THR A 217 -8.95 6.55 20.08
CA THR A 217 -10.40 6.45 20.15
C THR A 217 -11.10 7.34 19.10
N PRO A 218 -12.33 6.98 18.68
CA PRO A 218 -13.14 7.80 17.77
C PRO A 218 -13.31 9.25 18.26
N GLN A 219 -13.04 10.21 17.39
CA GLN A 219 -13.20 11.62 17.73
C GLN A 219 -14.67 12.07 17.67
N ARG A 220 -15.11 12.85 18.65
CA ARG A 220 -16.45 13.46 18.65
C ARG A 220 -16.64 14.30 17.37
N GLY A 221 -17.79 14.14 16.72
CA GLY A 221 -18.13 14.84 15.48
C GLY A 221 -17.43 14.31 14.22
N HIS A 222 -16.68 13.21 14.33
CA HIS A 222 -16.08 12.50 13.20
C HIS A 222 -16.76 11.14 13.02
N VAL A 223 -16.78 10.66 11.78
CA VAL A 223 -17.11 9.26 11.47
C VAL A 223 -15.78 8.53 11.26
N ARG A 224 -15.58 7.45 12.01
CA ARG A 224 -14.40 6.58 11.88
C ARG A 224 -14.45 5.87 10.54
N ALA A 225 -13.57 6.30 9.65
CA ALA A 225 -13.38 5.71 8.34
C ALA A 225 -12.14 4.81 8.35
N PHE A 226 -11.99 4.03 7.29
CA PHE A 226 -10.89 3.08 7.14
C PHE A 226 -10.28 3.27 5.75
N PHE A 227 -8.96 3.34 5.67
CA PHE A 227 -8.29 3.14 4.41
C PHE A 227 -7.02 2.36 4.63
N GLU A 228 -6.62 1.63 3.60
CA GLU A 228 -5.34 0.97 3.47
C GLU A 228 -4.61 1.58 2.28
N SER A 229 -3.31 1.84 2.43
CA SER A 229 -2.47 2.28 1.33
C SER A 229 -1.13 1.58 1.34
N TYR A 230 -0.56 1.46 0.15
CA TYR A 230 0.77 0.95 -0.06
C TYR A 230 1.48 1.84 -1.05
N GLU A 231 2.49 2.53 -0.57
CA GLU A 231 3.33 3.45 -1.34
C GLU A 231 4.72 2.82 -1.49
N GLU A 232 5.24 2.83 -2.71
CA GLU A 232 6.60 2.41 -3.01
C GLU A 232 7.26 3.44 -3.92
N VAL A 233 8.48 3.85 -3.56
CA VAL A 233 9.33 4.69 -4.39
C VAL A 233 10.58 3.91 -4.76
N ARG A 234 10.94 3.93 -6.03
CA ARG A 234 12.09 3.20 -6.59
C ARG A 234 12.99 4.19 -7.32
N GLU A 235 14.29 4.02 -7.15
CA GLU A 235 15.31 4.74 -7.91
C GLU A 235 16.11 3.76 -8.76
N TYR A 236 16.38 4.15 -10.01
CA TYR A 236 17.11 3.36 -11.00
C TYR A 236 18.52 3.93 -11.24
N PRO A 237 19.45 3.15 -11.85
CA PRO A 237 20.83 3.58 -12.09
C PRO A 237 20.98 4.83 -12.95
N ASP A 238 20.00 5.13 -13.80
CA ASP A 238 19.93 6.32 -14.64
C ASP A 238 19.42 7.57 -13.90
N GLY A 239 19.13 7.45 -12.60
CA GLY A 239 18.55 8.51 -11.78
C GLY A 239 17.04 8.64 -11.92
N HIS A 240 16.39 7.82 -12.73
CA HIS A 240 14.93 7.81 -12.85
C HIS A 240 14.29 7.36 -11.54
N VAL A 241 13.20 8.03 -11.15
CA VAL A 241 12.44 7.73 -9.94
C VAL A 241 10.99 7.41 -10.28
N GLU A 242 10.54 6.26 -9.83
CA GLU A 242 9.13 5.84 -9.94
C GLU A 242 8.47 5.87 -8.57
N TRP A 243 7.27 6.45 -8.50
CA TRP A 243 6.42 6.36 -7.32
C TRP A 243 5.10 5.66 -7.66
N THR A 244 4.89 4.49 -7.06
CA THR A 244 3.63 3.75 -7.12
C THR A 244 2.88 3.89 -5.80
N CYS A 245 1.57 4.09 -5.87
CA CYS A 245 0.69 4.04 -4.72
C CYS A 245 -0.56 3.20 -5.02
N ILE A 246 -0.85 2.22 -4.18
CA ILE A 246 -2.08 1.43 -4.18
C ILE A 246 -2.92 1.87 -2.99
N HIS A 247 -4.20 2.09 -3.21
CA HIS A 247 -5.09 2.66 -2.20
C HIS A 247 -6.47 1.99 -2.26
N HIS A 248 -7.01 1.74 -1.08
CA HIS A 248 -8.40 1.37 -0.89
C HIS A 248 -8.95 2.14 0.32
N SER A 249 -10.15 2.71 0.18
CA SER A 249 -10.82 3.43 1.26
C SER A 249 -12.27 3.00 1.40
N ASP A 250 -12.70 2.89 2.65
CA ASP A 250 -14.06 2.74 3.13
C ASP A 250 -14.38 3.95 4.02
N PHE A 251 -15.20 4.87 3.50
CA PHE A 251 -15.54 6.11 4.20
C PHE A 251 -16.45 5.90 5.41
N ALA A 252 -16.98 4.69 5.59
CA ALA A 252 -18.04 4.36 6.54
C ALA A 252 -19.28 5.29 6.44
N GLY A 253 -20.30 4.97 7.23
CA GLY A 253 -21.56 5.71 7.26
C GLY A 253 -22.37 5.61 5.98
N TRP A 254 -23.39 6.47 5.85
CA TRP A 254 -24.32 6.44 4.73
C TRP A 254 -23.84 7.34 3.59
N VAL A 255 -22.83 6.87 2.84
CA VAL A 255 -22.35 7.53 1.62
C VAL A 255 -22.65 6.60 0.44
N PRO A 256 -23.46 7.04 -0.55
CA PRO A 256 -23.68 6.25 -1.76
C PRO A 256 -22.36 5.90 -2.44
N SER A 257 -22.16 4.61 -2.75
CA SER A 257 -20.87 4.11 -3.23
C SER A 257 -20.40 4.75 -4.54
N VAL A 258 -21.33 5.18 -5.41
CA VAL A 258 -21.01 5.92 -6.64
C VAL A 258 -20.36 7.27 -6.34
N LEU A 259 -20.85 7.98 -5.31
CA LEU A 259 -20.28 9.27 -4.89
C LEU A 259 -18.93 9.10 -4.19
N ALA A 260 -18.78 8.03 -3.41
CA ALA A 260 -17.51 7.65 -2.81
C ALA A 260 -16.44 7.37 -3.88
N ASP A 261 -16.76 6.49 -4.83
CA ASP A 261 -15.87 6.13 -5.94
C ASP A 261 -15.45 7.35 -6.76
N HIS A 262 -16.43 8.18 -7.14
CA HIS A 262 -16.17 9.38 -7.93
C HIS A 262 -15.26 10.37 -7.16
N SER A 263 -15.51 10.54 -5.86
CA SER A 263 -14.70 11.38 -4.99
C SER A 263 -13.25 10.90 -4.94
N ILE A 264 -13.02 9.61 -4.74
CA ILE A 264 -11.65 9.04 -4.69
C ILE A 264 -10.99 9.15 -6.06
N ALA A 265 -11.64 8.72 -7.14
CA ALA A 265 -11.07 8.76 -8.48
C ALA A 265 -10.69 10.18 -8.94
N THR A 266 -11.39 11.20 -8.42
CA THR A 266 -11.10 12.61 -8.71
C THR A 266 -9.96 13.16 -7.84
N ALA A 267 -9.92 12.81 -6.55
CA ALA A 267 -8.94 13.31 -5.60
C ALA A 267 -7.57 12.60 -5.72
N PHE A 268 -7.58 11.30 -5.96
CA PHE A 268 -6.39 10.44 -5.95
C PHE A 268 -5.25 10.89 -6.90
N PRO A 269 -5.50 11.32 -8.15
CA PRO A 269 -4.44 11.89 -8.97
C PRO A 269 -4.00 13.29 -8.50
N LYS A 270 -4.95 14.12 -8.05
CA LYS A 270 -4.65 15.50 -7.57
C LYS A 270 -3.77 15.50 -6.33
N GLU A 271 -3.89 14.49 -5.47
CA GLU A 271 -3.03 14.31 -4.30
C GLU A 271 -1.57 14.05 -4.70
N ALA A 272 -1.33 13.31 -5.78
CA ALA A 272 0.02 13.10 -6.28
C ALA A 272 0.60 14.40 -6.82
N ASP A 273 -0.16 15.14 -7.63
CA ASP A 273 0.24 16.46 -8.14
C ASP A 273 0.59 17.42 -6.99
N ALA A 274 -0.29 17.54 -5.98
CA ALA A 274 -0.08 18.42 -4.85
C ALA A 274 1.17 18.05 -4.01
N LEU A 275 1.45 16.75 -3.86
CA LEU A 275 2.67 16.29 -3.21
C LEU A 275 3.91 16.66 -4.01
N LEU A 276 3.93 16.41 -5.32
CA LEU A 276 5.07 16.74 -6.15
C LEU A 276 5.34 18.25 -6.14
N ASP A 277 4.30 19.07 -6.30
CA ASP A 277 4.43 20.53 -6.25
C ASP A 277 4.92 21.00 -4.86
N TYR A 278 4.59 20.28 -3.79
CA TYR A 278 5.13 20.56 -2.45
C TYR A 278 6.61 20.20 -2.34
N VAL A 279 7.00 19.01 -2.79
CA VAL A 279 8.38 18.53 -2.76
C VAL A 279 9.30 19.45 -3.57
N LEU A 280 8.89 19.81 -4.79
CA LEU A 280 9.66 20.68 -5.68
C LEU A 280 9.84 22.10 -5.11
N ARG A 281 8.83 22.63 -4.40
CA ARG A 281 8.92 23.93 -3.72
C ARG A 281 9.78 23.91 -2.46
N ALA A 282 9.95 22.75 -1.84
CA ALA A 282 10.77 22.59 -0.64
C ALA A 282 12.26 22.42 -0.95
N ARG A 283 12.64 22.35 -2.24
CA ARG A 283 14.03 22.25 -2.68
C ARG A 283 14.84 23.45 -2.18
N PRO A 284 15.99 23.23 -1.52
CA PRO A 284 16.94 24.32 -1.30
C PRO A 284 17.38 24.87 -2.67
N ALA A 285 17.40 26.19 -2.78
CA ALA A 285 17.83 26.91 -3.98
C ALA A 285 19.33 26.74 -4.23
#